data_AF-A0A2W6BF71-F1
#
_entry.id   AF-A0A2W6BF71-F1
#
_cell.length_a   1.000
_cell.length_b   1.000
_cell.length_c   1.000
_cell.angle_alpha   90.00
_cell.angle_beta   90.00
_cell.angle_gamma   90.00
#
_symmetry.space_group_name_H-M   'P 1'
#
loop_
_entity.id
_entity.type
_entity.pdbx_description
1 polymer ?
#
loop_
_entity_poly.entity_id
_entity_poly.type
_entity_poly.pdbx_seq_one_letter_code
_entity_poly.pdbx_strand_id
1 'polypeptide(L)'
;GDGPAQDLLVLPRTEPVDWLPLAGGGRLDGDDPRARAQPPAAVDVDGLRPYQPGTPASRIHWSALARGAGLLERRLRADGDTRPMVALDARCPEAAEQLEAAVRAAASLALELARRGGCRLLLSGERRAIAIEPELASWPGAHARLALMQGGPRARAPMLGAGGALGPLFYVAAGPLGRLPVALTGARGAACVLVLPAPLCPAAPASACLQVAGCRGFTLRARSMGERAA
;
A
#
# COMPACT_ATOMS: atom_id res chain seq x y z
N GLY A 1 34.10 27.83 -23.71
CA GLY A 1 34.05 26.37 -23.73
C GLY A 1 32.62 25.98 -23.89
N ASP A 2 32.24 25.50 -25.07
CA ASP A 2 30.86 25.17 -25.41
C ASP A 2 30.80 23.64 -25.56
N GLY A 3 30.71 22.97 -24.41
CA GLY A 3 30.52 21.52 -24.36
C GLY A 3 29.05 21.19 -24.61
N PRO A 4 28.73 20.00 -25.17
CA PRO A 4 27.34 19.59 -25.35
C PRO A 4 26.60 19.58 -24.01
N ALA A 5 25.33 20.01 -24.02
CA ALA A 5 24.47 19.98 -22.84
C ALA A 5 24.42 18.56 -22.26
N GLN A 6 24.63 18.45 -20.94
CA GLN A 6 24.62 17.18 -20.21
C GLN A 6 23.41 17.13 -19.28
N ASP A 7 22.69 16.01 -19.30
CA ASP A 7 21.56 15.76 -18.42
C ASP A 7 22.02 14.98 -17.17
N LEU A 8 21.69 15.48 -15.98
CA LEU A 8 21.97 14.84 -14.70
C LEU A 8 20.67 14.38 -14.03
N LEU A 9 20.56 13.08 -13.73
CA LEU A 9 19.44 12.53 -12.95
C LEU A 9 19.79 12.52 -11.46
N VAL A 10 19.01 13.24 -10.65
CA VAL A 10 19.14 13.27 -9.19
C VAL A 10 18.14 12.31 -8.56
N LEU A 11 18.62 11.26 -7.90
CA LEU A 11 17.76 10.29 -7.23
C LEU A 11 17.26 10.82 -5.88
N PRO A 12 15.99 10.56 -5.50
CA PRO A 12 15.48 10.99 -4.21
C PRO A 12 16.19 10.27 -3.07
N ARG A 13 16.57 11.00 -2.03
CA ARG A 13 17.18 10.43 -0.83
C ARG A 13 16.18 9.50 -0.12
N THR A 14 16.64 8.31 0.26
CA THR A 14 15.89 7.40 1.13
C THR A 14 16.32 7.54 2.58
N GLU A 15 15.36 7.47 3.49
CA GLU A 15 15.54 7.61 4.93
C GLU A 15 14.92 6.41 5.67
N PRO A 16 15.38 6.08 6.89
CA PRO A 16 14.72 5.08 7.72
C PRO A 16 13.25 5.48 8.01
N VAL A 17 12.33 4.51 7.99
CA VAL A 17 10.94 4.74 8.43
C VAL A 17 10.86 4.53 9.95
N ASP A 18 10.42 5.56 10.66
CA ASP A 18 10.13 5.48 12.10
C ASP A 18 8.70 4.98 12.29
N TRP A 19 8.53 3.75 12.79
CA TRP A 19 7.23 3.15 13.05
C TRP A 19 6.77 3.47 14.46
N LEU A 20 5.65 4.18 14.59
CA LEU A 20 5.15 4.67 15.86
C LEU A 20 4.11 3.71 16.47
N PRO A 21 4.12 3.52 17.79
CA PRO A 21 3.07 2.78 18.47
C PRO A 21 1.73 3.52 18.35
N LEU A 22 0.70 2.81 17.90
CA LEU A 22 -0.68 3.32 17.87
C LEU A 22 -1.17 3.52 19.31
N ALA A 23 -1.49 4.75 19.70
CA ALA A 23 -2.11 5.03 20.98
C ALA A 23 -3.53 4.42 21.01
N GLY A 24 -3.78 3.46 21.93
CA GLY A 24 -5.11 2.90 22.17
C GLY A 24 -5.30 1.39 21.91
N GLY A 25 -4.23 0.60 21.73
CA GLY A 25 -4.32 -0.86 21.70
C GLY A 25 -4.26 -1.45 23.11
N GLY A 26 -5.40 -1.95 23.62
CA GLY A 26 -5.48 -2.68 24.87
C GLY A 26 -4.47 -3.82 24.94
N ARG A 27 -3.92 -4.01 26.15
CA ARG A 27 -2.93 -5.05 26.49
C ARG A 27 -3.44 -6.43 26.05
N LEU A 28 -2.75 -7.05 25.10
CA LEU A 28 -2.70 -8.50 24.97
C LEU A 28 -1.28 -8.87 25.37
N ASP A 29 -1.15 -9.42 26.58
CA ASP A 29 0.11 -9.89 27.14
C ASP A 29 0.65 -11.02 26.25
N GLY A 30 1.93 -10.89 25.86
CA GLY A 30 2.62 -11.75 24.90
C GLY A 30 3.84 -11.00 24.36
N ASP A 31 4.85 -10.84 25.21
CA ASP A 31 6.02 -9.99 25.03
C ASP A 31 6.98 -10.57 23.97
N ASP A 32 6.86 -10.10 22.72
CA ASP A 32 7.94 -10.12 21.73
C ASP A 32 7.99 -8.75 21.00
N PRO A 33 9.00 -7.90 21.24
CA PRO A 33 9.14 -6.61 20.58
C PRO A 33 9.38 -6.70 19.07
N ARG A 34 9.69 -7.88 18.51
CA ARG A 34 9.88 -8.09 17.07
C ARG A 34 8.59 -8.44 16.31
N ALA A 35 7.57 -8.95 17.01
CA ALA A 35 6.28 -9.31 16.40
C ALA A 35 5.39 -8.09 16.12
N ARG A 36 5.60 -6.96 16.81
CA ARG A 36 4.72 -5.78 16.76
C ARG A 36 5.00 -4.82 15.58
N ALA A 37 6.08 -5.05 14.83
CA ALA A 37 6.47 -4.25 13.66
C ALA A 37 6.15 -4.95 12.32
N GLN A 38 5.36 -6.02 12.35
CA GLN A 38 4.93 -6.73 11.15
C GLN A 38 3.63 -6.10 10.62
N PRO A 39 3.53 -5.82 9.30
CA PRO A 39 2.24 -5.60 8.68
C PRO A 39 1.31 -6.78 8.99
N PRO A 40 0.01 -6.55 9.22
CA PRO A 40 -0.91 -7.60 9.62
C PRO A 40 -0.88 -8.74 8.60
N ALA A 41 -0.37 -9.89 9.03
CA ALA A 41 -0.36 -11.10 8.23
C ALA A 41 -1.80 -11.57 8.06
N ALA A 42 -2.31 -11.50 6.84
CA ALA A 42 -3.57 -12.10 6.46
C ALA A 42 -3.39 -13.62 6.42
N VAL A 43 -3.59 -14.28 7.55
CA VAL A 43 -3.83 -15.73 7.59
C VAL A 43 -5.28 -15.93 7.18
N ASP A 44 -5.53 -16.58 6.05
CA ASP A 44 -6.87 -17.08 5.72
C ASP A 44 -6.77 -18.52 5.20
N VAL A 45 -7.29 -19.41 6.03
CA VAL A 45 -7.35 -20.86 5.85
C VAL A 45 -8.68 -21.18 5.17
N ASP A 46 -8.58 -21.91 4.05
CA ASP A 46 -9.63 -22.67 3.37
C ASP A 46 -10.72 -21.92 2.58
N GLY A 47 -10.33 -21.48 1.38
CA GLY A 47 -11.24 -21.05 0.29
C GLY A 47 -12.11 -22.16 -0.32
N LEU A 48 -12.68 -23.08 0.47
CA LEU A 48 -13.58 -24.13 0.02
C LEU A 48 -15.05 -23.69 0.16
N ARG A 49 -15.91 -24.06 -0.80
CA ARG A 49 -17.38 -23.91 -0.70
C ARG A 49 -18.11 -25.11 -1.32
N PRO A 50 -19.40 -25.33 -0.99
CA PRO A 50 -20.22 -26.32 -1.67
C PRO A 50 -20.21 -26.11 -3.18
N TYR A 51 -20.07 -27.19 -3.95
CA TYR A 51 -20.07 -27.17 -5.40
C TYR A 51 -21.32 -26.48 -5.96
N GLN A 52 -21.11 -25.59 -6.93
CA GLN A 52 -22.16 -24.99 -7.71
C GLN A 52 -22.25 -25.70 -9.07
N PRO A 53 -23.44 -26.16 -9.49
CA PRO A 53 -23.64 -26.71 -10.82
C PRO A 53 -23.13 -25.76 -11.90
N GLY A 54 -22.24 -26.24 -12.77
CA GLY A 54 -21.59 -25.45 -13.82
C GLY A 54 -20.13 -25.07 -13.53
N THR A 55 -19.61 -25.37 -12.34
CA THR A 55 -18.19 -25.19 -12.03
C THR A 55 -17.32 -26.19 -12.81
N PRO A 56 -16.26 -25.74 -13.51
CA PRO A 56 -15.39 -26.63 -14.28
C PRO A 56 -14.65 -27.63 -13.39
N ALA A 57 -14.41 -28.83 -13.91
CA ALA A 57 -13.76 -29.94 -13.20
C ALA A 57 -12.39 -29.59 -12.59
N SER A 58 -11.66 -28.65 -13.19
CA SER A 58 -10.37 -28.14 -12.68
C SER A 58 -10.48 -27.39 -11.34
N ARG A 59 -11.68 -26.95 -10.94
CA ARG A 59 -11.95 -26.26 -9.68
C ARG A 59 -12.52 -27.19 -8.61
N ILE A 60 -12.74 -28.46 -8.90
CA ILE A 60 -13.21 -29.44 -7.91
C ILE A 60 -12.06 -29.79 -6.97
N HIS A 61 -12.32 -29.79 -5.66
CA HIS A 61 -11.34 -30.25 -4.68
C HIS A 61 -11.38 -31.78 -4.57
N TRP A 62 -10.74 -32.47 -5.51
CA TRP A 62 -10.77 -33.93 -5.63
C TRP A 62 -10.37 -34.67 -4.35
N SER A 63 -9.42 -34.13 -3.58
CA SER A 63 -8.99 -34.72 -2.31
C SER A 63 -10.07 -34.70 -1.21
N ALA A 64 -10.97 -33.72 -1.22
CA ALA A 64 -12.09 -33.68 -0.27
C ALA A 64 -13.18 -34.67 -0.69
N LEU A 65 -13.45 -34.75 -1.99
CA LEU A 65 -14.39 -35.72 -2.56
C LEU A 65 -13.93 -37.16 -2.27
N ALA A 66 -12.65 -37.47 -2.50
CA ALA A 66 -12.06 -38.77 -2.23
C ALA A 66 -12.10 -39.15 -0.74
N ARG A 67 -12.14 -38.16 0.16
CA ARG A 67 -12.25 -38.35 1.61
C ARG A 67 -13.69 -38.30 2.14
N GLY A 68 -14.69 -38.29 1.26
CA GLY A 68 -16.11 -38.35 1.65
C GLY A 68 -16.69 -37.03 2.16
N ALA A 69 -15.99 -35.90 2.03
CA ALA A 69 -16.46 -34.58 2.48
C ALA A 69 -17.47 -33.91 1.51
N GLY A 70 -17.94 -34.64 0.49
CA GLY A 70 -18.84 -34.15 -0.54
C GLY A 70 -18.14 -33.35 -1.65
N LEU A 71 -18.95 -32.91 -2.61
CA LEU A 71 -18.49 -32.10 -3.74
C LEU A 71 -18.25 -30.66 -3.28
N LEU A 72 -16.99 -30.34 -3.06
CA LEU A 72 -16.51 -29.00 -2.76
C LEU A 72 -15.79 -28.42 -3.96
N GLU A 73 -16.01 -27.14 -4.20
CA GLU A 73 -15.23 -26.39 -5.16
C GLU A 73 -14.22 -25.48 -4.46
N ARG A 74 -13.02 -25.43 -5.04
CA ARG A 74 -11.98 -24.48 -4.70
C ARG A 74 -12.44 -23.13 -5.24
N ARG A 75 -12.68 -22.15 -4.36
CA ARG A 75 -12.68 -20.77 -4.82
C ARG A 75 -11.26 -20.46 -5.26
N LEU A 76 -11.09 -20.17 -6.54
CA LEU A 76 -9.99 -19.34 -7.00
C LEU A 76 -10.19 -17.99 -6.31
N ARG A 77 -9.65 -17.82 -5.10
CA ARG A 77 -9.12 -16.51 -4.79
C ARG A 77 -8.02 -16.32 -5.83
N ALA A 78 -8.07 -15.23 -6.59
CA ALA A 78 -6.82 -14.74 -7.17
C ALA A 78 -5.83 -14.81 -6.01
N ASP A 79 -4.74 -15.56 -6.18
CA ASP A 79 -3.67 -15.61 -5.20
C ASP A 79 -3.29 -14.14 -5.01
N GLY A 80 -3.87 -13.57 -3.95
CA GLY A 80 -4.00 -12.14 -3.85
C GLY A 80 -2.62 -11.72 -3.45
N ASP A 81 -1.94 -10.97 -4.30
CA ASP A 81 -0.65 -10.43 -3.92
C ASP A 81 -0.85 -9.55 -2.68
N THR A 82 -0.60 -10.14 -1.50
CA THR A 82 -0.75 -9.53 -0.19
C THR A 82 0.47 -8.69 0.18
N ARG A 83 1.43 -8.54 -0.75
CA ARG A 83 2.58 -7.66 -0.54
C ARG A 83 2.08 -6.23 -0.27
N PRO A 84 2.75 -5.51 0.63
CA PRO A 84 2.42 -4.13 0.88
C PRO A 84 2.59 -3.31 -0.40
N MET A 85 1.70 -2.34 -0.60
CA MET A 85 1.71 -1.44 -1.73
C MET A 85 1.97 -0.01 -1.27
N VAL A 86 2.89 0.68 -1.93
CA VAL A 86 3.10 2.12 -1.81
C VAL A 86 2.52 2.76 -3.07
N ALA A 87 1.55 3.64 -2.90
CA ALA A 87 0.95 4.40 -4.00
C ALA A 87 1.29 5.89 -3.84
N LEU A 88 1.98 6.46 -4.82
CA LEU A 88 2.31 7.89 -4.85
C LEU A 88 1.27 8.66 -5.67
N ASP A 89 0.69 9.68 -5.05
CA ASP A 89 -0.20 10.64 -5.67
C ASP A 89 0.49 12.01 -5.77
N ALA A 90 0.94 12.34 -6.98
CA ALA A 90 1.69 13.56 -7.27
C ALA A 90 0.78 14.79 -7.49
N ARG A 91 -0.53 14.67 -7.26
CA ARG A 91 -1.46 15.81 -7.33
C ARG A 91 -1.16 16.80 -6.22
N CYS A 92 -0.77 18.00 -6.61
CA CYS A 92 -0.53 19.12 -5.71
C CYS A 92 -0.83 20.46 -6.41
N PRO A 93 -1.20 21.51 -5.67
CA PRO A 93 -1.50 22.84 -6.21
C PRO A 93 -0.26 23.69 -6.57
N GLU A 94 0.84 23.07 -7.04
CA GLU A 94 2.12 23.68 -7.53
C GLU A 94 3.32 23.76 -6.57
N ALA A 95 3.20 23.36 -5.31
CA ALA A 95 4.33 23.43 -4.40
C ALA A 95 5.30 22.22 -4.54
N ALA A 96 6.54 22.51 -4.96
CA ALA A 96 7.57 21.49 -5.26
C ALA A 96 8.07 20.75 -4.01
N GLU A 97 8.09 21.40 -2.85
CA GLU A 97 8.61 20.82 -1.61
C GLU A 97 7.75 19.67 -1.09
N GLN A 98 6.43 19.78 -1.16
CA GLN A 98 5.53 18.70 -0.72
C GLN A 98 5.60 17.50 -1.66
N LEU A 99 5.81 17.75 -2.96
CA LEU A 99 6.10 16.67 -3.91
C LEU A 99 7.43 16.00 -3.59
N GLU A 100 8.50 16.76 -3.35
CA GLU A 100 9.81 16.19 -2.99
C GLU A 100 9.72 15.34 -1.72
N ALA A 101 9.07 15.85 -0.67
CA ALA A 101 8.84 15.10 0.57
C ALA A 101 8.05 13.82 0.31
N ALA A 102 6.98 13.88 -0.48
CA ALA A 102 6.17 12.71 -0.85
C ALA A 102 6.97 11.69 -1.68
N VAL A 103 7.80 12.13 -2.62
CA VAL A 103 8.67 11.26 -3.43
C VAL A 103 9.72 10.58 -2.55
N ARG A 104 10.37 11.33 -1.64
CA ARG A 104 11.33 10.78 -0.67
C ARG A 104 10.68 9.80 0.30
N ALA A 105 9.49 10.11 0.81
CA ALA A 105 8.72 9.22 1.65
C ALA A 105 8.33 7.93 0.91
N ALA A 106 7.84 8.03 -0.33
CA ALA A 106 7.48 6.88 -1.16
C ALA A 106 8.70 5.99 -1.47
N ALA A 107 9.84 6.60 -1.82
CA ALA A 107 11.10 5.88 -2.05
C ALA A 107 11.56 5.14 -0.79
N SER A 108 11.53 5.82 0.36
CA SER A 108 11.93 5.27 1.66
C SER A 108 11.04 4.09 2.08
N LEU A 109 9.72 4.26 2.00
CA LEU A 109 8.75 3.20 2.30
C LEU A 109 8.91 2.01 1.36
N ALA A 110 9.02 2.26 0.05
CA ALA A 110 9.16 1.19 -0.93
C ALA A 110 10.44 0.37 -0.70
N LEU A 111 11.58 1.02 -0.47
CA LEU A 111 12.85 0.36 -0.19
C LEU A 111 12.78 -0.46 1.10
N GLU A 112 12.22 0.11 2.17
CA GLU A 112 12.10 -0.58 3.45
C GLU A 112 11.19 -1.80 3.38
N LEU A 113 10.00 -1.64 2.80
CA LEU A 113 9.03 -2.73 2.65
C LEU A 113 9.57 -3.82 1.72
N ALA A 114 10.26 -3.43 0.63
CA ALA A 114 10.90 -4.38 -0.27
C ALA A 114 11.93 -5.24 0.48
N ARG A 115 12.83 -4.62 1.25
CA ARG A 115 13.84 -5.34 2.06
C ARG A 115 13.23 -6.30 3.09
N ARG A 116 12.01 -6.04 3.56
CA ARG A 116 11.32 -6.87 4.56
C ARG A 116 10.60 -8.10 3.97
N GLY A 117 10.24 -8.07 2.69
CA GLY A 117 9.47 -9.17 2.08
C GLY A 117 8.90 -8.89 0.69
N GLY A 118 9.37 -7.82 0.05
CA GLY A 118 8.86 -7.34 -1.24
C GLY A 118 7.71 -6.34 -1.07
N CYS A 119 7.58 -5.46 -2.05
CA CYS A 119 6.49 -4.49 -2.10
C CYS A 119 6.05 -4.20 -3.54
N ARG A 120 5.00 -3.40 -3.67
CA ARG A 120 4.54 -2.86 -4.95
C ARG A 120 4.57 -1.35 -4.93
N LEU A 121 5.17 -0.72 -5.94
CA LEU A 121 5.15 0.73 -6.10
C LEU A 121 4.22 1.13 -7.25
N LEU A 122 3.18 1.91 -6.95
CA LEU A 122 2.26 2.47 -7.93
C LEU A 122 2.48 3.98 -8.02
N LEU A 123 2.87 4.46 -9.20
CA LEU A 123 3.11 5.87 -9.44
C LEU A 123 1.85 6.60 -9.92
N SER A 124 1.86 7.92 -9.77
CA SER A 124 0.77 8.80 -10.18
C SER A 124 0.47 8.64 -11.68
N GLY A 125 -0.81 8.46 -12.03
CA GLY A 125 -1.25 8.29 -13.42
C GLY A 125 -1.02 6.90 -14.01
N GLU A 126 -0.41 5.98 -13.27
CA GLU A 126 -0.18 4.62 -13.71
C GLU A 126 -1.24 3.66 -13.21
N ARG A 127 -1.41 2.55 -13.96
CA ARG A 127 -2.33 1.45 -13.63
C ARG A 127 -1.60 0.19 -13.14
N ARG A 128 -0.33 0.03 -13.49
CA ARG A 128 0.45 -1.16 -13.17
C ARG A 128 1.52 -0.79 -12.17
N ALA A 129 1.38 -1.34 -10.96
CA ALA A 129 2.43 -1.22 -9.96
C ALA A 129 3.68 -2.01 -10.38
N ILE A 130 4.85 -1.45 -10.09
CA ILE A 130 6.15 -2.12 -10.18
C ILE A 130 6.25 -3.07 -8.99
N ALA A 131 6.50 -4.36 -9.24
CA ALA A 131 6.86 -5.28 -8.17
C ALA A 131 8.34 -5.07 -7.82
N ILE A 132 8.64 -4.95 -6.54
CA ILE A 132 9.99 -4.83 -6.01
C ILE A 132 10.20 -6.00 -5.08
N GLU A 133 10.99 -6.96 -5.53
CA GLU A 133 11.33 -8.17 -4.78
C GLU A 133 12.32 -7.86 -3.64
N PRO A 134 12.45 -8.74 -2.63
CA PRO A 134 13.44 -8.58 -1.56
C PRO A 134 14.89 -8.41 -2.04
N GLU A 135 15.23 -8.99 -3.19
CA GLU A 135 16.54 -8.89 -3.83
C GLU A 135 16.79 -7.53 -4.49
N LEU A 136 15.77 -6.66 -4.55
CA LEU A 136 15.84 -5.29 -5.07
C LEU A 136 16.26 -5.19 -6.54
N ALA A 137 16.07 -6.23 -7.35
CA ALA A 137 16.45 -6.22 -8.76
C ALA A 137 15.77 -5.09 -9.56
N SER A 138 14.50 -4.80 -9.29
CA SER A 138 13.75 -3.72 -9.94
C SER A 138 13.88 -2.36 -9.26
N TRP A 139 14.56 -2.29 -8.11
CA TRP A 139 14.69 -1.06 -7.31
C TRP A 139 15.37 0.09 -8.06
N PRO A 140 16.51 -0.08 -8.77
CA PRO A 140 17.16 1.03 -9.47
C PRO A 140 16.25 1.69 -10.50
N GLY A 141 15.49 0.90 -11.26
CA GLY A 141 14.52 1.40 -12.24
C GLY A 141 13.33 2.10 -11.57
N ALA A 142 12.80 1.55 -10.48
CA ALA A 142 11.75 2.18 -9.70
C ALA A 142 12.21 3.52 -9.09
N HIS A 143 13.43 3.57 -8.57
CA HIS A 143 14.04 4.75 -7.95
C HIS A 143 14.29 5.87 -8.96
N ALA A 144 14.77 5.53 -10.16
CA ALA A 144 14.90 6.47 -11.27
C ALA A 144 13.55 7.05 -11.71
N ARG A 145 12.48 6.23 -11.74
CA ARG A 145 11.14 6.72 -12.09
C ARG A 145 10.56 7.67 -11.04
N LEU A 146 10.86 7.44 -9.77
CA LEU A 146 10.53 8.37 -8.69
C LEU A 146 11.25 9.72 -8.87
N ALA A 147 12.52 9.71 -9.28
CA ALA A 147 13.28 10.93 -9.57
C ALA A 147 12.69 11.77 -10.71
N LEU A 148 12.05 11.12 -11.68
CA LEU A 148 11.42 11.78 -12.82
C LEU A 148 9.99 12.28 -12.50
N MET A 149 9.49 12.07 -11.27
CA MET A 149 8.11 12.38 -10.96
C MET A 149 7.84 13.87 -10.97
N GLN A 150 6.89 14.28 -11.82
CA GLN A 150 6.39 15.65 -11.89
C GLN A 150 5.01 15.75 -11.25
N GLY A 151 4.84 16.75 -10.38
CA GLY A 151 3.57 17.03 -9.73
C GLY A 151 2.73 18.05 -10.50
N GLY A 152 1.66 18.51 -9.86
CA GLY A 152 0.84 19.61 -10.33
C GLY A 152 -0.66 19.31 -10.38
N PRO A 153 -1.49 20.32 -10.68
CA PRO A 153 -2.95 20.20 -10.63
C PRO A 153 -3.51 19.26 -11.70
N ARG A 154 -2.76 19.05 -12.79
CA ARG A 154 -3.12 18.14 -13.89
C ARG A 154 -2.58 16.72 -13.70
N ALA A 155 -1.78 16.47 -12.66
CA ALA A 155 -1.34 15.12 -12.34
C ALA A 155 -2.56 14.22 -12.12
N ARG A 156 -2.43 12.96 -12.51
CA ARG A 156 -3.52 11.97 -12.37
C ARG A 156 -3.29 11.17 -11.10
N ALA A 157 -4.36 10.87 -10.38
CA ALA A 157 -4.28 9.97 -9.23
C ALA A 157 -3.72 8.60 -9.66
N PRO A 158 -3.00 7.88 -8.78
CA PRO A 158 -2.61 6.50 -9.03
C PRO A 158 -3.87 5.63 -9.18
N MET A 159 -3.91 4.81 -10.24
CA MET A 159 -5.09 4.01 -10.56
C MET A 159 -5.03 2.67 -9.85
N LEU A 160 -5.50 2.65 -8.60
CA LEU A 160 -5.67 1.43 -7.82
C LEU A 160 -6.66 0.50 -8.52
N GLY A 161 -6.24 -0.73 -8.83
CA GLY A 161 -7.09 -1.73 -9.47
C GLY A 161 -8.28 -2.10 -8.58
N ALA A 162 -9.46 -2.21 -9.16
CA ALA A 162 -10.64 -2.74 -8.47
C ALA A 162 -10.58 -4.28 -8.47
N GLY A 163 -10.63 -4.90 -7.28
CA GLY A 163 -11.04 -6.31 -7.17
C GLY A 163 -9.96 -7.37 -6.94
N GLY A 164 -9.00 -7.15 -6.04
CA GLY A 164 -8.13 -8.20 -5.50
C GLY A 164 -7.93 -8.04 -4.00
N ALA A 165 -7.55 -9.11 -3.29
CA ALA A 165 -7.03 -8.97 -1.94
C ALA A 165 -5.71 -8.20 -2.03
N LEU A 166 -5.72 -6.94 -1.59
CA LEU A 166 -4.52 -6.12 -1.52
C LEU A 166 -3.88 -6.34 -0.16
N GLY A 167 -2.55 -6.37 -0.13
CA GLY A 167 -1.81 -6.17 1.10
C GLY A 167 -2.05 -4.78 1.71
N PRO A 168 -1.38 -4.47 2.83
CA PRO A 168 -1.40 -3.13 3.41
C PRO A 168 -1.05 -2.06 2.38
N LEU A 169 -1.80 -0.97 2.38
CA LEU A 169 -1.64 0.12 1.41
C LEU A 169 -1.13 1.38 2.10
N PHE A 170 0.00 1.90 1.63
CA PHE A 170 0.58 3.18 1.99
C PHE A 170 0.29 4.18 0.88
N TYR A 171 -0.71 5.03 1.07
CA TYR A 171 -1.09 6.06 0.11
C TYR A 171 -0.35 7.36 0.44
N VAL A 172 0.64 7.73 -0.36
CA VAL A 172 1.47 8.91 -0.17
C VAL A 172 0.94 10.04 -1.06
N ALA A 173 0.43 11.12 -0.46
CA ALA A 173 -0.11 12.24 -1.22
C ALA A 173 0.77 13.49 -1.12
N ALA A 174 1.15 14.04 -2.28
CA ALA A 174 1.93 15.27 -2.38
C ALA A 174 1.10 16.54 -2.12
N GLY A 175 -0.23 16.44 -2.06
CA GLY A 175 -1.13 17.57 -1.91
C GLY A 175 -2.37 17.25 -1.08
N PRO A 176 -3.15 18.28 -0.72
CA PRO A 176 -4.37 18.09 0.06
C PRO A 176 -5.37 17.22 -0.71
N LEU A 177 -5.92 16.22 -0.03
CA LEU A 177 -6.94 15.34 -0.59
C LEU A 177 -8.34 15.88 -0.25
N GLY A 178 -9.05 16.43 -1.24
CA GLY A 178 -10.45 16.83 -1.06
C GLY A 178 -11.41 15.64 -0.84
N ARG A 179 -11.05 14.45 -1.32
CA ARG A 179 -11.75 13.19 -1.08
C ARG A 179 -10.76 12.03 -1.13
N LEU A 180 -10.88 11.10 -0.19
CA LEU A 180 -10.11 9.85 -0.24
C LEU A 180 -10.52 9.04 -1.49
N PRO A 181 -9.56 8.56 -2.29
CA PRO A 181 -9.84 7.68 -3.42
C PRO A 181 -10.74 6.51 -3.01
N VAL A 182 -11.73 6.18 -3.84
CA VAL A 182 -12.75 5.16 -3.51
C VAL A 182 -12.13 3.79 -3.24
N ALA A 183 -10.97 3.51 -3.85
CA ALA A 183 -10.20 2.30 -3.61
C ALA A 183 -9.67 2.20 -2.17
N LEU A 184 -9.39 3.32 -1.49
CA LEU A 184 -9.02 3.35 -0.07
C LEU A 184 -10.22 3.05 0.83
N THR A 185 -11.42 3.45 0.41
CA THR A 185 -12.66 3.21 1.16
C THR A 185 -13.23 1.80 0.95
N GLY A 186 -12.87 1.16 -0.16
CA GLY A 186 -13.34 -0.18 -0.55
C GLY A 186 -12.41 -1.33 -0.16
N ALA A 187 -11.22 -1.04 0.39
CA ALA A 187 -10.25 -2.02 0.86
C ALA A 187 -10.77 -2.74 2.13
N ARG A 188 -11.74 -3.64 1.95
CA ARG A 188 -12.29 -4.48 3.02
C ARG A 188 -11.21 -5.47 3.47
N GLY A 189 -10.59 -5.21 4.62
CA GLY A 189 -9.65 -6.12 5.30
C GLY A 189 -8.18 -5.72 5.29
N ALA A 190 -7.75 -4.82 4.40
CA ALA A 190 -6.36 -4.35 4.35
C ALA A 190 -6.19 -3.04 5.13
N ALA A 191 -5.15 -2.96 5.97
CA ALA A 191 -4.79 -1.72 6.64
C ALA A 191 -4.38 -0.66 5.59
N CYS A 192 -5.03 0.50 5.63
CA CYS A 192 -4.67 1.63 4.78
C CYS A 192 -4.03 2.73 5.63
N VAL A 193 -2.85 3.18 5.24
CA VAL A 193 -2.10 4.27 5.86
C VAL A 193 -2.03 5.43 4.88
N LEU A 194 -2.58 6.57 5.26
CA LEU A 194 -2.44 7.82 4.53
C LEU A 194 -1.18 8.53 4.98
N VAL A 195 -0.23 8.77 4.07
CA VAL A 195 1.04 9.43 4.34
C VAL A 195 1.01 10.83 3.72
N LEU A 196 1.23 11.85 4.55
CA LEU A 196 1.15 13.26 4.17
C LEU A 196 2.41 14.01 4.60
N PRO A 197 2.91 14.96 3.79
CA PRO A 197 3.86 15.98 4.24
C PRO A 197 3.39 16.70 5.51
N ALA A 198 4.31 17.03 6.41
CA ALA A 198 3.99 17.65 7.70
C ALA A 198 3.08 18.90 7.60
N PRO A 199 3.26 19.83 6.63
CA PRO A 199 2.38 21.00 6.50
C PRO A 199 0.93 20.66 6.10
N LEU A 200 0.70 19.48 5.53
CA LEU A 200 -0.61 19.01 5.08
C LEU A 200 -1.30 18.11 6.13
N CYS A 201 -0.63 17.83 7.24
CA CYS A 201 -1.18 16.98 8.29
C CYS A 201 -2.34 17.69 9.01
N PRO A 202 -3.39 16.96 9.41
CA PRO A 202 -4.49 17.54 10.18
C PRO A 202 -4.00 18.09 11.53
N ALA A 203 -4.60 19.20 11.99
CA ALA A 203 -4.23 19.87 13.24
C ALA A 203 -4.67 19.12 14.52
N ALA A 204 -5.64 18.21 14.41
CA ALA A 204 -6.22 17.44 15.53
C ALA A 204 -5.57 16.05 15.65
N PRO A 205 -5.63 15.37 16.82
CA PRO A 205 -4.71 14.30 17.19
C PRO A 205 -5.09 12.96 16.55
N ALA A 206 -4.91 12.83 15.24
CA ALA A 206 -4.75 11.52 14.65
C ALA A 206 -3.37 11.02 15.07
N SER A 207 -3.30 9.96 15.88
CA SER A 207 -2.03 9.33 16.24
C SER A 207 -1.36 8.82 14.96
N ALA A 208 -0.25 9.46 14.59
CA ALA A 208 0.56 8.98 13.49
C ALA A 208 1.10 7.58 13.83
N CYS A 209 1.07 6.67 12.85
CA CYS A 209 1.61 5.32 12.97
C CYS A 209 3.01 5.18 12.35
N LEU A 210 3.46 6.20 11.61
CA LEU A 210 4.83 6.29 11.12
C LEU A 210 5.26 7.72 10.84
N GLN A 211 6.57 7.94 10.75
CA GLN A 211 7.19 9.16 10.21
C GLN A 211 8.34 8.79 9.26
N VAL A 212 8.49 9.54 8.17
CA VAL A 212 9.57 9.34 7.20
C VAL A 212 9.73 10.57 6.30
N ALA A 213 10.95 11.04 6.08
CA ALA A 213 11.27 12.11 5.12
C ALA A 213 10.38 13.37 5.23
N GLY A 214 10.05 13.81 6.45
CA GLY A 214 9.17 14.97 6.69
C GLY A 214 7.68 14.69 6.48
N CYS A 215 7.29 13.45 6.21
CA CYS A 215 5.91 12.98 6.14
C CYS A 215 5.50 12.20 7.39
N ARG A 216 4.19 12.16 7.65
CA ARG A 216 3.55 11.39 8.73
C ARG A 216 2.47 10.49 8.16
N GLY A 217 2.39 9.25 8.64
CA GLY A 217 1.38 8.28 8.24
C GLY A 217 0.26 8.14 9.28
N PHE A 218 -0.97 8.05 8.81
CA PHE A 218 -2.18 7.92 9.64
C PHE A 218 -3.00 6.72 9.17
N THR A 219 -3.31 5.81 10.09
CA THR A 219 -4.17 4.66 9.76
C THR A 219 -5.60 5.12 9.52
N LEU A 220 -6.14 4.81 8.34
CA LEU A 220 -7.54 5.02 8.00
C LEU A 220 -8.34 3.84 8.54
N ARG A 221 -9.18 4.07 9.56
CA ARG A 221 -10.17 3.08 9.97
C ARG A 221 -11.23 2.96 8.87
N ALA A 222 -11.47 1.74 8.38
CA ALA A 222 -12.70 1.45 7.66
C ALA A 222 -13.87 1.84 8.58
N ARG A 223 -14.73 2.77 8.16
CA ARG A 223 -15.99 2.99 8.87
C ARG A 223 -16.73 1.66 8.89
N SER A 224 -16.94 1.08 10.06
CA SER A 224 -17.88 0.00 10.24
C SER A 224 -19.24 0.50 9.74
N MET A 225 -19.76 -0.14 8.71
CA MET A 225 -21.17 0.01 8.36
C MET A 225 -21.95 -0.72 9.45
N GLY A 226 -22.35 0.00 10.48
CA GLY A 226 -23.06 -0.58 11.63
C GLY A 226 -23.20 0.38 12.80
N GLU A 227 -23.84 1.53 12.59
CA GLU A 227 -24.65 2.22 13.60
C GLU A 227 -25.47 3.33 12.93
N ARG A 228 -26.50 2.90 12.23
CA ARG A 228 -27.68 3.69 11.91
C ARG A 228 -28.87 2.73 11.90
N ALA A 229 -29.40 2.44 13.09
CA ALA A 229 -30.77 2.02 13.32
C ALA A 229 -31.02 1.90 14.83
N ALA A 230 -31.40 3.02 15.46
CA ALA A 230 -32.48 3.14 16.43
C ALA A 230 -32.65 4.63 16.74
#